data_AF-A0A2V5MBQ0-F1
#
_entry.id   AF-A0A2V5MBQ0-F1
#
_cell.length_a   1.000
_cell.length_b   1.000
_cell.length_c   1.000
_cell.angle_alpha   90.00
_cell.angle_beta   90.00
_cell.angle_gamma   90.00
#
_symmetry.space_group_name_H-M   'P 1'
#
loop_
_entity.id
_entity.type
_entity.pdbx_description
1 polymer ?
#
loop_
_entity_poly.entity_id
_entity_poly.type
_entity_poly.pdbx_seq_one_letter_code
_entity_poly.pdbx_strand_id
1 'polypeptide(L)'
;MAEANLLKLQKDYAPEHPAYQSAKIIADDSRKRVTARVGARSASRLVSQYGDGPVVSLLTRDQSELWFFKTRDGSKGVLQIVGFTEEPEAVKIRYKLLVSAANEISAEKREELSARLEAAAMIGSQTERDKALAQVATDAARVGKVDTASAAINRIGTSSTRDQASLDAVRLLAKRGLRKEAIHIAQRISSSTTRDLALSELA
;
A
#
# COMPACT_ATOMS: atom_id res chain seq x y z
N MET A 1 17.82 9.76 -31.93
CA MET A 1 17.95 10.52 -30.67
C MET A 1 17.07 9.99 -29.52
N ALA A 2 16.02 9.19 -29.77
CA ALA A 2 15.14 8.64 -28.73
C ALA A 2 15.74 7.42 -27.98
N GLU A 3 16.61 6.64 -28.63
CA GLU A 3 17.19 5.42 -28.04
C GLU A 3 18.18 5.69 -26.88
N ALA A 4 18.85 6.84 -26.90
CA ALA A 4 19.84 7.19 -25.87
C ALA A 4 19.19 7.54 -24.51
N ASN A 5 17.93 7.97 -24.50
CA ASN A 5 17.21 8.29 -23.26
C ASN A 5 16.52 7.06 -22.64
N LEU A 6 16.15 6.06 -23.43
CA LEU A 6 15.62 4.79 -22.92
C LEU A 6 16.68 4.00 -22.14
N LEU A 7 17.94 4.06 -22.59
CA LEU A 7 19.05 3.35 -21.97
C LEU A 7 19.43 3.90 -20.57
N LYS A 8 19.15 5.19 -20.31
CA LYS A 8 19.38 5.80 -18.99
C LYS A 8 18.33 5.35 -17.97
N LEU A 9 17.06 5.29 -18.34
CA LEU A 9 16.00 4.80 -17.45
C LEU A 9 16.15 3.32 -17.08
N GLN A 10 16.78 2.53 -17.95
CA GLN A 10 16.99 1.10 -17.75
C GLN A 10 18.15 0.79 -16.79
N LYS A 11 19.10 1.72 -16.60
CA LYS A 11 20.27 1.55 -15.73
C LYS A 11 19.99 1.92 -14.27
N ASP A 12 19.09 2.88 -14.03
CA ASP A 12 18.82 3.37 -12.67
C ASP A 12 17.86 2.47 -11.87
N TYR A 13 17.19 1.50 -12.51
CA TYR A 13 16.14 0.68 -11.87
C TYR A 13 16.45 -0.83 -11.78
N ALA A 14 17.64 -1.28 -12.16
CA ALA A 14 17.99 -2.70 -12.11
C ALA A 14 19.48 -2.90 -11.78
N PRO A 15 19.87 -2.98 -10.50
CA PRO A 15 21.15 -3.58 -10.17
C PRO A 15 21.00 -5.10 -10.39
N GLU A 16 21.53 -5.54 -11.52
CA GLU A 16 22.01 -6.90 -11.79
C GLU A 16 20.97 -8.05 -11.79
N HIS A 17 20.35 -8.28 -12.95
CA HIS A 17 19.71 -9.56 -13.29
C HIS A 17 20.11 -10.04 -14.70
N PRO A 18 20.19 -11.37 -14.94
CA PRO A 18 21.00 -11.96 -16.00
C PRO A 18 20.43 -11.78 -17.41
N ALA A 19 21.33 -11.84 -18.40
CA ALA A 19 21.14 -11.49 -19.80
C ALA A 19 19.85 -12.04 -20.46
N TYR A 20 19.01 -11.12 -20.95
CA TYR A 20 17.79 -11.40 -21.73
C TYR A 20 18.12 -11.58 -23.22
N GLN A 21 17.76 -12.73 -23.81
CA GLN A 21 17.82 -12.95 -25.26
C GLN A 21 16.42 -12.83 -25.90
N SER A 22 16.32 -12.10 -27.00
CA SER A 22 15.11 -11.97 -27.81
C SER A 22 15.00 -13.11 -28.84
N ALA A 23 13.87 -13.82 -28.86
CA ALA A 23 13.57 -14.83 -29.88
C ALA A 23 12.51 -14.29 -30.85
N LYS A 24 12.73 -14.41 -32.16
CA LYS A 24 11.74 -14.10 -33.21
C LYS A 24 10.84 -15.32 -33.43
N ILE A 25 9.53 -15.12 -33.38
CA ILE A 25 8.52 -16.16 -33.69
C ILE A 25 8.15 -16.06 -35.18
N ILE A 26 8.27 -17.17 -35.91
CA ILE A 26 7.74 -17.33 -37.27
C ILE A 26 6.38 -18.03 -37.13
N ALA A 27 5.31 -17.42 -37.64
CA ALA A 27 3.96 -17.96 -37.58
C ALA A 27 3.75 -19.01 -38.69
N ASP A 28 3.30 -20.21 -38.32
CA ASP A 28 2.73 -21.21 -39.25
C ASP A 28 1.20 -21.17 -39.08
N ASP A 29 0.51 -20.82 -40.16
CA ASP A 29 -0.92 -20.46 -40.18
C ASP A 29 -1.86 -21.68 -40.23
N SER A 30 -1.32 -22.90 -40.08
CA SER A 30 -2.10 -24.12 -40.35
C SER A 30 -2.56 -24.89 -39.10
N ARG A 31 -2.07 -24.55 -37.90
CA ARG A 31 -2.50 -25.17 -36.62
C ARG A 31 -2.39 -24.14 -35.49
N LYS A 32 -3.50 -23.83 -34.82
CA LYS A 32 -3.57 -22.95 -33.63
C LYS A 32 -2.88 -23.55 -32.38
N ARG A 33 -1.60 -23.92 -32.49
CA ARG A 33 -0.73 -24.26 -31.36
C ARG A 33 0.62 -23.59 -31.62
N VAL A 34 0.91 -22.53 -30.87
CA VAL A 34 2.24 -21.91 -30.82
C VAL A 34 3.17 -22.89 -30.11
N THR A 35 3.82 -23.78 -30.85
CA THR A 35 4.91 -24.61 -30.32
C THR A 35 6.20 -23.80 -30.38
N ALA A 36 6.37 -22.87 -29.45
CA ALA A 36 7.67 -22.26 -29.23
C ALA A 36 8.55 -23.30 -28.52
N ARG A 37 9.55 -23.86 -29.22
CA ARG A 37 10.64 -24.62 -28.58
C ARG A 37 11.55 -23.62 -27.87
N VAL A 38 11.10 -23.15 -26.71
CA VAL A 38 11.93 -22.31 -25.82
C VAL A 38 12.58 -23.25 -24.80
N GLY A 39 13.92 -23.23 -24.76
CA GLY A 39 14.69 -23.97 -23.77
C GLY A 39 14.24 -23.62 -22.36
N ALA A 40 14.06 -24.63 -21.53
CA ALA A 40 13.34 -24.62 -20.24
C ALA A 40 13.96 -23.77 -19.11
N ARG A 41 14.67 -22.67 -19.40
CA ARG A 41 15.46 -21.90 -18.41
C ARG A 41 15.33 -20.38 -18.46
N SER A 42 14.46 -19.80 -19.29
CA SER A 42 14.34 -18.33 -19.38
C SER A 42 12.88 -17.86 -19.51
N ALA A 43 12.49 -16.88 -18.68
CA ALA A 43 11.20 -16.19 -18.78
C ALA A 43 11.05 -15.55 -20.17
N SER A 44 9.98 -15.90 -20.90
CA SER A 44 9.72 -15.38 -22.24
C SER A 44 8.79 -14.17 -22.17
N ARG A 45 9.30 -13.00 -22.54
CA ARG A 45 8.51 -11.77 -22.66
C ARG A 45 7.71 -11.81 -23.96
N LEU A 46 6.39 -11.88 -23.88
CA LEU A 46 5.54 -11.68 -25.04
C LEU A 46 5.31 -10.19 -25.24
N VAL A 47 5.66 -9.72 -26.43
CA VAL A 47 5.35 -8.37 -26.88
C VAL A 47 4.04 -8.45 -27.65
N SER A 48 3.12 -7.56 -27.32
CA SER A 48 1.88 -7.41 -28.07
C SER A 48 2.19 -7.16 -29.55
N GLN A 49 1.44 -7.83 -30.44
CA GLN A 49 1.50 -7.61 -31.89
C GLN A 49 1.02 -6.21 -32.30
N TYR A 50 0.22 -5.56 -31.45
CA TYR A 50 -0.07 -4.14 -31.53
C TYR A 50 1.06 -3.40 -30.81
N GLY A 51 1.80 -2.55 -31.53
CA GLY A 51 3.07 -1.94 -31.10
C GLY A 51 3.02 -1.08 -29.83
N ASP A 52 1.85 -0.89 -29.22
CA ASP A 52 1.63 -0.17 -27.95
C ASP A 52 0.87 -1.01 -26.90
N GLY A 53 0.73 -2.32 -27.14
CA GLY A 53 0.01 -3.21 -26.23
C GLY A 53 0.86 -3.65 -25.02
N PRO A 54 0.21 -4.10 -23.94
CA PRO A 54 0.89 -4.47 -22.72
C PRO A 54 1.88 -5.61 -22.97
N VAL A 55 3.06 -5.45 -22.40
CA VAL A 55 4.10 -6.48 -22.39
C VAL A 55 3.72 -7.50 -21.32
N VAL A 56 3.46 -8.73 -21.71
CA VAL A 56 3.02 -9.80 -20.80
C VAL A 56 4.09 -10.87 -20.73
N SER A 57 4.49 -11.24 -19.51
CA SER A 57 5.37 -12.39 -19.29
C SER A 57 4.55 -13.67 -19.43
N LEU A 58 4.97 -14.60 -20.29
CA LEU A 58 4.30 -15.90 -20.40
C LEU A 58 4.63 -16.72 -19.13
N LEU A 59 3.64 -16.92 -18.28
CA LEU A 59 3.80 -17.65 -17.03
C LEU A 59 3.61 -19.14 -17.31
N THR A 60 4.70 -19.90 -17.46
CA THR A 60 4.61 -21.36 -17.42
C THR A 60 4.64 -21.86 -15.98
N ARG A 61 4.04 -23.03 -15.73
CA ARG A 61 4.01 -23.66 -14.39
C ARG A 61 5.41 -23.86 -13.80
N ASP A 62 6.40 -24.10 -14.65
CA ASP A 62 7.81 -24.27 -14.29
C ASP A 62 8.52 -22.93 -13.99
N GLN A 63 7.88 -21.80 -14.28
CA GLN A 63 8.35 -20.43 -14.06
C GLN A 63 7.54 -19.70 -12.99
N SER A 64 6.92 -20.42 -12.05
CA SER A 64 6.25 -19.80 -10.91
C SER A 64 7.27 -19.10 -9.99
N GLU A 65 7.75 -17.92 -10.40
CA GLU A 65 8.55 -17.03 -9.58
C GLU A 65 7.69 -16.53 -8.41
N LEU A 66 8.29 -16.36 -7.23
CA LEU A 66 7.65 -15.74 -6.09
C LEU A 66 7.57 -14.23 -6.35
N TRP A 67 6.36 -13.70 -6.40
CA TRP A 67 6.11 -12.27 -6.63
C TRP A 67 5.88 -11.55 -5.31
N PHE A 68 6.41 -10.33 -5.18
CA PHE A 68 6.07 -9.44 -4.08
C PHE A 68 4.97 -8.47 -4.54
N PHE A 69 3.97 -8.25 -3.68
CA PHE A 69 2.93 -7.25 -3.93
C PHE A 69 2.73 -6.35 -2.73
N LYS A 70 2.13 -5.17 -2.97
CA LYS A 70 1.69 -4.22 -1.95
C LYS A 70 0.19 -3.99 -2.13
N THR A 71 -0.59 -4.15 -1.06
CA THR A 71 -2.02 -3.86 -1.03
C THR A 71 -2.27 -2.34 -1.01
N ARG A 72 -3.52 -1.94 -1.23
CA ARG A 72 -3.95 -0.53 -1.17
C ARG A 72 -3.68 0.14 0.18
N ASP A 73 -3.76 -0.63 1.26
CA ASP A 73 -3.50 -0.18 2.65
C ASP A 73 -2.00 -0.21 3.01
N GLY A 74 -1.14 -0.59 2.05
CA GLY A 74 0.30 -0.60 2.20
C GLY A 74 0.90 -1.88 2.78
N SER A 75 0.07 -2.87 3.15
CA SER A 75 0.55 -4.19 3.53
C SER A 75 1.32 -4.84 2.38
N LYS A 76 2.37 -5.61 2.72
CA LYS A 76 3.17 -6.32 1.73
C LYS A 76 2.87 -7.81 1.78
N GLY A 77 2.95 -8.48 0.65
CA GLY A 77 2.69 -9.92 0.56
C GLY A 77 3.58 -10.59 -0.48
N VAL A 78 3.59 -11.91 -0.40
CA VAL A 78 4.13 -12.79 -1.44
C VAL A 78 2.98 -13.51 -2.14
N LEU A 79 3.06 -13.59 -3.46
CA LEU A 79 2.10 -14.26 -4.33
C LEU A 79 2.84 -15.27 -5.21
N GLN A 80 2.21 -16.41 -5.42
CA GLN A 80 2.69 -17.48 -6.27
C GLN A 80 1.55 -18.00 -7.13
N ILE A 81 1.82 -18.28 -8.41
CA ILE A 81 0.88 -18.95 -9.29
C ILE A 81 1.09 -20.45 -9.13
N VAL A 82 0.08 -21.15 -8.61
CA VAL A 82 0.19 -22.59 -8.30
C VAL A 82 -0.35 -23.47 -9.41
N GLY A 83 -1.09 -22.92 -10.37
CA GLY A 83 -1.51 -23.63 -11.56
C GLY A 83 -2.56 -22.89 -12.39
N PHE A 84 -2.84 -23.45 -13.56
CA PHE A 84 -3.91 -23.03 -14.45
C PHE A 84 -4.96 -24.13 -14.48
N THR A 85 -6.23 -23.75 -14.61
CA THR A 85 -7.38 -24.65 -14.79
C THR A 85 -7.99 -24.33 -16.13
N GLU A 86 -8.27 -25.34 -16.95
CA GLU A 86 -8.84 -25.15 -18.29
C GLU A 86 -10.37 -25.04 -18.24
N GLU A 87 -11.02 -25.62 -17.23
CA GLU A 87 -12.48 -25.61 -17.11
C GLU A 87 -12.92 -25.40 -15.64
N PRO A 88 -13.42 -24.20 -15.28
CA PRO A 88 -13.37 -22.97 -16.07
C PRO A 88 -11.93 -22.46 -16.26
N GLU A 89 -11.67 -21.71 -17.34
CA GLU A 89 -10.40 -21.03 -17.57
C GLU A 89 -10.06 -20.12 -16.36
N ALA A 90 -9.15 -20.57 -15.51
CA ALA A 90 -8.86 -19.91 -14.24
C ALA A 90 -7.40 -20.09 -13.82
N VAL A 91 -6.87 -19.09 -13.12
CA VAL A 91 -5.54 -19.13 -12.50
C VAL A 91 -5.68 -19.40 -11.01
N LYS A 92 -5.05 -20.47 -10.53
CA LYS A 92 -4.94 -20.75 -9.09
C LYS A 92 -3.74 -19.99 -8.54
N ILE A 93 -4.01 -19.11 -7.57
CA ILE A 93 -2.98 -18.34 -6.88
C ILE A 93 -2.93 -18.73 -5.40
N ARG A 94 -1.73 -18.72 -4.84
CA ARG A 94 -1.50 -18.74 -3.39
C ARG A 94 -0.84 -17.43 -3.02
N TYR A 95 -1.31 -16.81 -1.95
CA TYR A 95 -0.67 -15.62 -1.41
C TYR A 95 -0.56 -15.73 0.11
N LYS A 96 0.39 -15.01 0.67
CA LYS A 96 0.50 -14.77 2.11
C LYS A 96 0.90 -13.32 2.34
N LEU A 97 0.20 -12.66 3.24
CA LEU A 97 0.60 -11.33 3.71
C LEU A 97 1.80 -11.48 4.66
N LEU A 98 2.80 -10.62 4.49
CA LEU A 98 3.93 -10.56 5.39
C LEU A 98 3.49 -9.85 6.67
N VAL A 99 3.44 -10.61 7.76
CA VAL A 99 3.44 -10.04 9.11
C VAL A 99 4.89 -9.69 9.40
N SER A 100 5.24 -8.40 9.32
CA SER A 100 6.58 -7.96 9.69
C SER A 100 6.76 -8.07 11.20
N ALA A 101 7.99 -8.25 11.70
CA ALA A 101 8.31 -8.07 13.12
C ALA A 101 7.93 -6.65 13.61
N ALA A 102 7.87 -5.68 12.69
CA ALA A 102 7.29 -4.36 12.95
C ALA A 102 5.78 -4.42 13.32
N ASN A 103 5.06 -5.48 12.96
CA ASN A 103 3.66 -5.69 13.37
C ASN A 103 3.55 -6.18 14.82
N GLU A 104 4.49 -6.98 15.32
CA GLU A 104 4.55 -7.36 16.75
C GLU A 104 4.99 -6.18 17.63
N ILE A 105 6.05 -5.47 17.23
CA ILE A 105 6.44 -4.19 17.84
C ILE A 105 5.27 -3.19 17.75
N SER A 106 4.45 -3.27 16.70
CA SER A 106 3.24 -2.45 16.62
C SER A 106 2.18 -2.89 17.63
N ALA A 107 2.03 -4.18 17.95
CA ALA A 107 1.05 -4.64 18.93
C ALA A 107 1.35 -4.14 20.34
N GLU A 108 2.62 -4.17 20.76
CA GLU A 108 3.07 -3.60 22.03
C GLU A 108 2.87 -2.08 22.06
N LYS A 109 3.30 -1.38 21.01
CA LYS A 109 3.07 0.08 20.88
C LYS A 109 1.58 0.43 20.84
N ARG A 110 0.76 -0.46 20.29
CA ARG A 110 -0.70 -0.30 20.25
C ARG A 110 -1.27 -0.41 21.65
N GLU A 111 -0.80 -1.33 22.47
CA GLU A 111 -1.23 -1.49 23.86
C GLU A 111 -0.75 -0.32 24.73
N GLU A 112 0.51 0.07 24.55
CA GLU A 112 1.10 1.25 25.20
C GLU A 112 0.29 2.52 24.88
N LEU A 113 -0.14 2.71 23.63
CA LEU A 113 -1.00 3.84 23.25
C LEU A 113 -2.37 3.80 23.94
N SER A 114 -2.92 2.62 24.18
CA SER A 114 -4.17 2.47 24.92
C SER A 114 -4.00 2.86 26.39
N ALA A 115 -2.93 2.37 27.03
CA ALA A 115 -2.59 2.75 28.40
C ALA A 115 -2.33 4.26 28.52
N ARG A 116 -1.62 4.85 27.55
CA ARG A 116 -1.38 6.30 27.49
C ARG A 116 -2.66 7.12 27.32
N LEU A 117 -3.64 6.63 26.56
CA LEU A 117 -4.94 7.28 26.42
C LEU A 117 -5.68 7.35 27.76
N GLU A 118 -5.74 6.24 28.49
CA GLU A 118 -6.42 6.21 29.79
C GLU A 118 -5.67 7.05 30.83
N ALA A 119 -4.34 6.99 30.87
CA ALA A 119 -3.53 7.85 31.73
C ALA A 119 -3.76 9.35 31.42
N ALA A 120 -3.76 9.74 30.14
CA ALA A 120 -4.02 11.12 29.74
C ALA A 120 -5.43 11.58 30.14
N ALA A 121 -6.43 10.71 30.02
CA ALA A 121 -7.81 11.03 30.39
C ALA A 121 -8.00 11.25 31.91
N MET A 122 -7.15 10.65 32.74
CA MET A 122 -7.16 10.81 34.20
C MET A 122 -6.48 12.09 34.69
N ILE A 123 -5.82 12.87 33.81
CA ILE A 123 -5.20 14.14 34.19
C ILE A 123 -6.29 15.12 34.67
N GLY A 124 -6.11 15.68 35.87
CA GLY A 124 -7.10 16.58 36.49
C GLY A 124 -7.22 17.95 35.81
N SER A 125 -6.09 18.54 35.40
CA SER A 125 -6.05 19.83 34.71
C SER A 125 -6.56 19.70 33.26
N GLN A 126 -7.59 20.46 32.89
CA GLN A 126 -8.16 20.43 31.54
C GLN A 126 -7.13 20.76 30.46
N THR A 127 -6.31 21.79 30.67
CA THR A 127 -5.33 22.23 29.67
C THR A 127 -4.23 21.19 29.46
N GLU A 128 -3.74 20.58 30.54
CA GLU A 128 -2.73 19.52 30.45
C GLU A 128 -3.31 18.22 29.87
N ARG A 129 -4.54 17.88 30.27
CA ARG A 129 -5.28 16.75 29.73
C ARG A 129 -5.48 16.89 28.22
N ASP A 130 -5.96 18.04 27.76
CA ASP A 130 -6.20 18.30 26.33
C ASP A 130 -4.90 18.23 25.52
N LYS A 131 -3.80 18.76 26.07
CA LYS A 131 -2.47 18.65 25.45
C LYS A 131 -2.00 17.19 25.36
N ALA A 132 -2.13 16.42 26.44
CA ALA A 132 -1.75 15.02 26.47
C ALA A 132 -2.59 14.17 25.51
N LEU A 133 -3.91 14.39 25.49
CA LEU A 133 -4.82 13.72 24.56
C LEU A 133 -4.52 14.08 23.10
N ALA A 134 -4.19 15.33 22.79
CA ALA A 134 -3.75 15.73 21.45
C ALA A 134 -2.46 15.01 21.01
N GLN A 135 -1.51 14.83 21.93
CA GLN A 135 -0.31 14.04 21.66
C GLN A 135 -0.64 12.56 21.40
N VAL A 136 -1.51 11.95 22.23
CA VAL A 136 -1.97 10.57 22.03
C VAL A 136 -2.68 10.42 20.68
N ALA A 137 -3.53 11.37 20.30
CA ALA A 137 -4.22 11.38 19.00
C ALA A 137 -3.22 11.39 17.84
N THR A 138 -2.20 12.25 17.93
CA THR A 138 -1.14 12.38 16.93
C THR A 138 -0.31 11.10 16.80
N ASP A 139 0.08 10.51 17.92
CA ASP A 139 0.87 9.27 17.92
C ASP A 139 0.06 8.07 17.41
N ALA A 140 -1.21 7.97 17.82
CA ALA A 140 -2.13 6.95 17.33
C ALA A 140 -2.36 7.07 15.82
N ALA A 141 -2.57 8.28 15.31
CA ALA A 141 -2.70 8.53 13.87
C ALA A 141 -1.40 8.19 13.12
N ARG A 142 -0.24 8.54 13.69
CA ARG A 142 1.09 8.22 13.12
C ARG A 142 1.29 6.72 12.94
N VAL A 143 0.75 5.88 13.81
CA VAL A 143 0.83 4.41 13.68
C VAL A 143 -0.37 3.78 12.96
N GLY A 144 -1.40 4.57 12.64
CA GLY A 144 -2.62 4.09 11.95
C GLY A 144 -3.69 3.51 12.87
N LYS A 145 -3.64 3.74 14.19
CA LYS A 145 -4.71 3.38 15.13
C LYS A 145 -5.82 4.43 15.12
N VAL A 146 -6.73 4.29 14.17
CA VAL A 146 -7.84 5.25 13.96
C VAL A 146 -8.79 5.32 15.16
N ASP A 147 -9.09 4.18 15.79
CA ASP A 147 -10.01 4.13 16.94
C ASP A 147 -9.44 4.88 18.15
N THR A 148 -8.17 4.61 18.49
CA THR A 148 -7.48 5.30 19.59
C THR A 148 -7.32 6.79 19.30
N ALA A 149 -6.99 7.17 18.05
CA ALA A 149 -6.89 8.57 17.67
C ALA A 149 -8.24 9.29 17.81
N SER A 150 -9.32 8.68 17.32
CA SER A 150 -10.67 9.22 17.41
C SER A 150 -11.15 9.32 18.86
N ALA A 151 -10.88 8.31 19.69
CA ALA A 151 -11.20 8.32 21.11
C ALA A 151 -10.47 9.45 21.86
N ALA A 152 -9.17 9.63 21.60
CA ALA A 152 -8.38 10.71 22.16
C ALA A 152 -8.94 12.09 21.77
N ILE A 153 -9.21 12.31 20.47
CA ILE A 153 -9.79 13.56 19.96
C ILE A 153 -11.13 13.85 20.63
N ASN A 154 -12.03 12.86 20.73
CA ASN A 154 -13.35 13.06 21.32
C ASN A 154 -13.31 13.41 22.82
N ARG A 155 -12.24 13.02 23.54
CA ARG A 155 -12.04 13.35 24.96
C ARG A 155 -11.42 14.75 25.19
N ILE A 156 -10.86 15.40 24.16
CA ILE A 156 -10.34 16.78 24.28
C ILE A 156 -11.50 17.74 24.52
N GLY A 157 -11.49 18.51 25.59
CA GLY A 157 -12.57 19.44 25.93
C GLY A 157 -12.54 20.74 25.13
N THR A 158 -11.35 21.31 24.93
CA THR A 158 -11.18 22.59 24.22
C THR A 158 -11.37 22.41 22.72
N SER A 159 -12.35 23.11 22.14
CA SER A 159 -12.73 22.96 20.72
C SER A 159 -11.58 23.27 19.74
N SER A 160 -10.84 24.36 19.97
CA SER A 160 -9.69 24.73 19.12
C SER A 160 -8.57 23.69 19.17
N THR A 161 -8.26 23.17 20.35
CA THR A 161 -7.28 22.08 20.52
C THR A 161 -7.75 20.80 19.85
N ARG A 162 -9.05 20.47 19.99
CA ARG A 162 -9.66 19.29 19.36
C ARG A 162 -9.61 19.37 17.84
N ASP A 163 -9.97 20.52 17.27
CA ASP A 163 -9.97 20.74 15.83
C ASP A 163 -8.54 20.69 15.26
N GLN A 164 -7.57 21.28 15.96
CA GLN A 164 -6.15 21.21 15.57
C GLN A 164 -5.62 19.76 15.63
N ALA A 165 -5.88 19.04 16.73
CA ALA A 165 -5.49 17.63 16.86
C ALA A 165 -6.15 16.75 15.77
N SER A 166 -7.39 17.06 15.40
CA SER A 166 -8.11 16.39 14.32
C SER A 166 -7.44 16.64 12.97
N LEU A 167 -7.06 17.88 12.67
CA LEU A 167 -6.35 18.23 11.43
C LEU A 167 -4.99 17.51 11.33
N ASP A 168 -4.24 17.46 12.43
CA ASP A 168 -2.94 16.78 12.46
C ASP A 168 -3.10 15.25 12.29
N ALA A 169 -4.11 14.66 12.93
CA ALA A 169 -4.45 13.26 12.74
C ALA A 169 -4.85 12.95 11.29
N VAL A 170 -5.68 13.80 10.67
CA VAL A 170 -6.08 13.70 9.26
C VAL A 170 -4.86 13.64 8.34
N ARG A 171 -3.91 14.56 8.50
CA ARG A 171 -2.69 14.62 7.70
C ARG A 171 -1.85 13.35 7.85
N LEU A 172 -1.72 12.85 9.08
CA LEU A 172 -0.95 11.63 9.35
C LEU A 172 -1.61 10.38 8.77
N LEU A 173 -2.93 10.24 8.90
CA LEU A 173 -3.69 9.12 8.33
C LEU A 173 -3.67 9.12 6.80
N ALA A 174 -3.80 10.29 6.19
CA ALA A 174 -3.68 10.47 4.74
C ALA A 174 -2.33 9.99 4.22
N LYS A 175 -1.23 10.37 4.89
CA LYS A 175 0.13 9.91 4.56
C LYS A 175 0.31 8.39 4.67
N ARG A 176 -0.52 7.70 5.47
CA ARG A 176 -0.53 6.23 5.59
C ARG A 176 -1.43 5.54 4.57
N GLY A 177 -2.12 6.29 3.71
CA GLY A 177 -3.10 5.73 2.75
C GLY A 177 -4.47 5.43 3.37
N LEU A 178 -4.70 5.79 4.64
CA LEU A 178 -5.97 5.64 5.35
C LEU A 178 -6.91 6.84 5.06
N ARG A 179 -7.14 7.09 3.76
CA ARG A 179 -7.83 8.30 3.29
C ARG A 179 -9.30 8.32 3.68
N LYS A 180 -9.98 7.16 3.72
CA LYS A 180 -11.40 7.08 4.11
C LYS A 180 -11.59 7.46 5.56
N GLU A 181 -10.72 6.97 6.41
CA GLU A 181 -10.69 7.22 7.86
C GLU A 181 -10.33 8.68 8.13
N ALA A 182 -9.37 9.23 7.37
CA ALA A 182 -9.04 10.65 7.41
C ALA A 182 -10.24 11.54 7.03
N ILE A 183 -10.99 11.21 5.97
CA ILE A 183 -12.19 11.96 5.57
C ILE A 183 -13.24 11.96 6.70
N HIS A 184 -13.47 10.81 7.33
CA HIS A 184 -14.45 10.70 8.42
C HIS A 184 -14.05 11.58 9.63
N ILE A 185 -12.77 11.62 10.01
CA ILE A 185 -12.29 12.51 11.08
C ILE A 185 -12.41 13.98 10.65
N ALA A 186 -12.03 14.32 9.42
CA ALA A 186 -12.12 15.69 8.91
C ALA A 186 -13.56 16.22 8.96
N GLN A 187 -14.56 15.41 8.59
CA GLN A 187 -15.98 15.78 8.63
C GLN A 187 -16.49 16.15 10.03
N ARG A 188 -15.83 15.66 11.09
CA ARG A 188 -16.22 15.90 12.50
C ARG A 188 -15.55 17.14 13.10
N ILE A 189 -14.67 17.82 12.37
CA ILE A 189 -14.05 19.07 12.80
C ILE A 189 -15.13 20.15 12.91
N SER A 190 -15.13 20.85 14.04
CA SER A 190 -16.18 21.81 14.39
C SER A 190 -16.02 23.12 13.60
N SER A 191 -14.80 23.66 13.58
CA SER A 191 -14.39 24.81 12.77
C SER A 191 -14.56 24.52 11.28
N SER A 192 -15.40 25.31 10.59
CA SER A 192 -15.59 25.20 9.14
C SER A 192 -14.30 25.45 8.38
N THR A 193 -13.54 26.48 8.73
CA THR A 193 -12.26 26.81 8.09
C THR A 193 -11.26 25.65 8.21
N THR A 194 -11.16 25.05 9.40
CA THR A 194 -10.25 23.91 9.64
C THR A 194 -10.73 22.65 8.94
N ARG A 195 -12.05 22.41 8.92
CA ARG A 195 -12.68 21.29 8.21
C ARG A 195 -12.46 21.39 6.70
N ASP A 196 -12.70 22.54 6.12
CA ASP A 196 -12.57 22.76 4.68
C ASP A 196 -11.10 22.66 4.24
N LEU A 197 -10.18 23.18 5.06
CA LEU A 197 -8.74 22.95 4.87
C LEU A 197 -8.42 21.45 4.88
N ALA A 198 -8.84 20.72 5.93
CA ALA A 198 -8.58 19.28 6.05
C ALA A 198 -9.14 18.50 4.86
N LEU A 199 -10.36 18.80 4.42
CA LEU A 199 -10.99 18.14 3.28
C LEU A 199 -10.31 18.52 1.95
N SER A 200 -9.85 19.76 1.78
CA SER A 200 -9.12 20.18 0.58
C SER A 200 -7.77 19.46 0.43
N GLU A 201 -7.09 19.17 1.55
CA GLU A 201 -5.86 18.36 1.57
C GLU A 201 -6.13 16.87 1.25
N LEU A 202 -7.40 16.43 1.37
CA LEU A 202 -7.88 15.09 1.07
C LEU A 202 -8.68 14.99 -0.24
N ALA A 203 -8.73 16.05 -1.05
CA ALA A 203 -9.23 16.01 -2.42
C ALA A 203 -8.13 15.49 -3.36
#